data_AF-A0A2G9Y346-F1
#
_entry.id   AF-A0A2G9Y346-F1
#
_cell.length_a   1.000
_cell.length_b   1.000
_cell.length_c   1.000
_cell.angle_alpha   90.00
_cell.angle_beta   90.00
_cell.angle_gamma   90.00
#
_symmetry.space_group_name_H-M   'P 1'
#
loop_
_entity.id
_entity.type
_entity.pdbx_description
1 polymer ?
#
loop_
_entity_poly.entity_id
_entity_poly.type
_entity_poly.pdbx_seq_one_letter_code
_entity_poly.pdbx_strand_id
1 'polypeptide(L)'
;MKLVKPDEMREIDKRAIEEVGIPSIVLMENAGRGTVDEMEKEFGSVASKKMVVVCGKGNNGGDGFVIARWLIKRKADVTVFLIGKEKDISGDARINLEILLKMDTDIKEIINKDGLSLLSKSLNNADIVVDAIFGTGFKGDIKGLTAHTVDL
;
A
#
# COMPACT_ATOMS: atom_id res chain seq x y z
N MET A 1 14.04 11.95 -15.91
CA MET A 1 13.76 10.63 -15.29
C MET A 1 14.36 9.55 -16.19
N LYS A 2 15.03 8.53 -15.65
CA LYS A 2 15.42 7.33 -16.41
C LYS A 2 14.42 6.22 -16.10
N LEU A 3 13.93 5.51 -17.12
CA LEU A 3 13.06 4.35 -16.95
C LEU A 3 13.94 3.11 -16.78
N VAL A 4 13.60 2.27 -15.81
CA VAL A 4 14.33 1.04 -15.48
C VAL A 4 13.40 -0.17 -15.56
N LYS A 5 13.95 -1.32 -15.92
CA LYS A 5 13.27 -2.61 -15.91
C LYS A 5 13.09 -3.10 -14.46
N PRO A 6 12.14 -4.02 -14.20
CA PRO A 6 11.96 -4.60 -12.86
C PRO A 6 13.24 -5.18 -12.25
N ASP A 7 14.06 -5.89 -13.05
CA ASP A 7 15.31 -6.47 -12.56
C ASP A 7 16.38 -5.41 -12.27
N GLU A 8 16.40 -4.32 -13.05
CA GLU A 8 17.29 -3.18 -12.79
C GLU A 8 16.89 -2.46 -11.51
N MET A 9 15.58 -2.29 -11.25
CA MET A 9 15.10 -1.68 -10.02
C MET A 9 15.46 -2.53 -8.79
N ARG A 10 15.29 -3.86 -8.88
CA ARG A 10 15.70 -4.79 -7.81
C ARG A 10 17.20 -4.70 -7.52
N GLU A 11 18.02 -4.58 -8.56
CA GLU A 11 19.46 -4.44 -8.38
C GLU A 11 19.82 -3.09 -7.74
N ILE A 12 19.14 -2.01 -8.11
CA ILE A 12 19.30 -0.70 -7.46
C ILE A 12 18.97 -0.78 -5.97
N ASP A 13 17.82 -1.36 -5.61
CA ASP A 13 17.42 -1.53 -4.20
C ASP A 13 18.41 -2.41 -3.44
N LYS A 14 18.84 -3.52 -4.05
CA LYS A 14 19.83 -4.43 -3.47
C LYS A 14 21.14 -3.71 -3.16
N ARG A 15 21.66 -2.91 -4.10
CA ARG A 15 22.89 -2.14 -3.89
C ARG A 15 22.72 -1.06 -2.82
N ALA A 16 21.57 -0.41 -2.75
CA ALA A 16 21.27 0.53 -1.66
C ALA A 16 21.30 -0.16 -0.28
N ILE A 17 20.83 -1.41 -0.20
CA ILE A 17 20.83 -2.19 1.03
C ILE A 17 22.23 -2.72 1.37
N GLU A 18 22.88 -3.40 0.43
CA GLU A 18 24.12 -4.17 0.68
C GLU A 18 25.39 -3.31 0.60
N GLU A 19 25.48 -2.37 -0.34
CA GLU A 19 26.68 -1.54 -0.54
C GLU A 19 26.62 -0.25 0.28
N VAL A 20 25.46 0.41 0.32
CA VAL A 20 25.30 1.68 1.04
C VAL A 20 24.87 1.45 2.50
N GLY A 21 24.27 0.29 2.81
CA GLY A 21 23.85 -0.06 4.16
C GLY A 21 22.50 0.53 4.56
N ILE A 22 21.66 0.96 3.62
CA ILE A 22 20.32 1.49 3.91
C ILE A 22 19.36 0.33 4.16
N PRO A 23 18.76 0.19 5.35
CA PRO A 23 17.83 -0.90 5.62
C PRO A 23 16.62 -0.86 4.67
N SER A 24 16.14 -2.03 4.23
CA SER A 24 15.00 -2.14 3.29
C SER A 24 13.74 -1.46 3.80
N ILE A 25 13.47 -1.54 5.12
CA ILE A 25 12.35 -0.84 5.75
C ILE A 25 12.45 0.69 5.62
N VAL A 26 13.66 1.26 5.58
CA VAL A 26 13.87 2.71 5.37
C VAL A 26 13.59 3.07 3.91
N LEU A 27 13.92 2.20 2.96
CA LEU A 27 13.54 2.39 1.55
C LEU A 27 12.00 2.40 1.41
N MET A 28 11.31 1.44 2.03
CA MET A 28 9.84 1.36 2.05
C MET A 28 9.20 2.61 2.70
N GLU A 29 9.75 3.07 3.84
CA GLU A 29 9.28 4.30 4.51
C GLU A 29 9.44 5.52 3.60
N ASN A 30 10.56 5.63 2.88
CA ASN A 30 10.80 6.72 1.94
C ASN A 30 9.88 6.66 0.73
N ALA A 31 9.62 5.46 0.18
CA ALA A 31 8.70 5.28 -0.94
C ALA A 31 7.28 5.72 -0.55
N GLY A 32 6.74 5.19 0.55
CA GLY A 32 5.38 5.54 0.98
C GLY A 32 5.22 7.01 1.40
N ARG A 33 6.20 7.59 2.12
CA ARG A 33 6.17 9.03 2.45
C ARG A 33 6.22 9.89 1.18
N GLY A 34 7.13 9.56 0.26
CA GLY A 34 7.28 10.28 -0.99
C GLY A 34 6.01 10.28 -1.83
N THR A 35 5.28 9.16 -1.85
CA THR A 35 3.97 9.07 -2.50
C THR A 35 2.97 10.04 -1.87
N VAL A 36 2.86 10.11 -0.54
CA VAL A 36 1.95 11.06 0.13
C VAL A 36 2.35 12.52 -0.13
N ASP A 37 3.65 12.82 -0.11
CA ASP A 37 4.15 14.16 -0.41
C ASP A 37 3.81 14.56 -1.87
N GLU A 38 3.85 13.63 -2.83
CA GLU A 38 3.47 13.90 -4.22
C GLU A 38 1.94 14.03 -4.38
N MET A 39 1.17 13.21 -3.66
CA MET A 39 -0.29 13.32 -3.62
C MET A 39 -0.74 14.71 -3.12
N GLU A 40 -0.08 15.26 -2.10
CA GLU A 40 -0.41 16.60 -1.61
C GLU A 40 -0.06 17.72 -2.60
N LYS A 41 0.98 17.53 -3.44
CA LYS A 41 1.30 18.49 -4.51
C LYS A 41 0.26 18.46 -5.62
N GLU A 42 -0.19 17.27 -6.02
CA GLU A 42 -1.13 17.09 -7.12
C GLU A 42 -2.57 17.44 -6.71
N PHE A 43 -3.02 16.96 -5.55
CA PHE A 43 -4.42 17.05 -5.11
C PHE A 43 -4.68 18.10 -4.03
N GLY A 44 -3.64 18.84 -3.62
CA GLY A 44 -3.69 19.74 -2.47
C GLY A 44 -3.74 18.99 -1.15
N SER A 45 -4.13 19.68 -0.08
CA SER A 45 -4.19 19.07 1.26
C SER A 45 -5.06 17.81 1.28
N VAL A 46 -4.53 16.73 1.85
CA VAL A 46 -5.26 15.47 2.08
C VAL A 46 -6.07 15.45 3.38
N ALA A 47 -5.96 16.49 4.20
CA ALA A 47 -6.67 16.57 5.47
C ALA A 47 -8.19 16.46 5.25
N SER A 48 -8.84 15.62 6.06
CA SER A 48 -10.28 15.32 6.00
C SER A 48 -10.78 14.68 4.69
N LYS A 49 -9.90 14.37 3.72
CA LYS A 49 -10.28 13.56 2.55
C LYS A 49 -10.48 12.10 2.97
N LYS A 50 -11.47 11.45 2.38
CA LYS A 50 -11.74 10.02 2.50
C LYS A 50 -10.80 9.25 1.58
N MET A 51 -9.86 8.54 2.19
CA MET A 51 -8.82 7.78 1.51
C MET A 51 -9.12 6.30 1.64
N VAL A 52 -9.13 5.59 0.52
CA VAL A 52 -9.17 4.12 0.52
C VAL A 52 -7.83 3.61 0.05
N VAL A 53 -7.14 2.82 0.88
CA VAL A 53 -5.86 2.19 0.54
C VAL A 53 -6.08 0.70 0.38
N VAL A 54 -5.83 0.17 -0.82
CA VAL A 54 -6.03 -1.26 -1.12
C VAL A 54 -4.67 -1.94 -1.24
N CYS A 55 -4.31 -2.72 -0.22
CA CYS A 55 -3.01 -3.38 -0.12
C CYS A 55 -3.06 -4.83 -0.59
N GLY A 56 -2.03 -5.23 -1.32
CA GLY A 56 -1.68 -6.63 -1.52
C GLY A 56 -0.86 -7.21 -0.37
N LYS A 57 -0.36 -8.44 -0.54
CA LYS A 57 0.39 -9.15 0.49
C LYS A 57 1.90 -8.90 0.51
N GLY A 58 2.44 -8.36 -0.59
CA GLY A 58 3.88 -8.18 -0.79
C GLY A 58 4.38 -6.80 -0.38
N ASN A 59 5.60 -6.47 -0.80
CA ASN A 59 6.26 -5.19 -0.48
C ASN A 59 5.43 -3.97 -0.92
N ASN A 60 4.72 -4.05 -2.06
CA ASN A 60 3.84 -2.98 -2.51
C ASN A 60 2.67 -2.73 -1.53
N GLY A 61 2.14 -3.79 -0.91
CA GLY A 61 1.17 -3.65 0.18
C GLY A 61 1.81 -3.04 1.43
N GLY A 62 3.09 -3.34 1.68
CA GLY A 62 3.93 -2.67 2.68
C GLY A 62 4.04 -1.17 2.44
N ASP A 63 4.32 -0.74 1.21
CA ASP A 63 4.30 0.67 0.81
C ASP A 63 2.91 1.29 1.07
N GLY A 64 1.83 0.57 0.76
CA GLY A 64 0.46 0.95 1.09
C GLY A 64 0.22 1.17 2.58
N PHE A 65 0.74 0.31 3.45
CA PHE A 65 0.65 0.49 4.90
C PHE A 65 1.44 1.74 5.38
N VAL A 66 2.60 2.02 4.78
CA VAL A 66 3.34 3.27 5.04
C VAL A 66 2.51 4.47 4.60
N ILE A 67 1.95 4.45 3.39
CA ILE A 67 1.08 5.51 2.85
C ILE A 67 -0.09 5.77 3.80
N ALA A 68 -0.78 4.71 4.25
CA ALA A 68 -1.89 4.83 5.18
C ALA A 68 -1.49 5.54 6.49
N ARG A 69 -0.36 5.15 7.10
CA ARG A 69 0.17 5.81 8.31
C ARG A 69 0.43 7.30 8.09
N TRP A 70 1.03 7.66 6.95
CA TRP A 70 1.31 9.06 6.63
C TRP A 70 0.04 9.85 6.36
N LEU A 71 -0.93 9.28 5.66
CA LEU A 71 -2.24 9.91 5.44
C LEU A 71 -2.98 10.17 6.77
N ILE A 72 -2.96 9.20 7.70
CA ILE A 72 -3.52 9.37 9.06
C ILE A 72 -2.79 10.51 9.79
N LYS A 73 -1.45 10.55 9.74
CA LYS A 73 -0.65 11.63 10.32
C LYS A 73 -0.99 13.00 9.71
N ARG A 74 -1.39 13.04 8.44
CA ARG A 74 -1.87 14.24 7.73
C ARG A 74 -3.36 14.53 7.96
N LYS A 75 -4.01 13.83 8.89
CA LYS A 75 -5.42 13.99 9.28
C LYS A 75 -6.42 13.65 8.17
N ALA A 76 -6.05 12.76 7.24
CA ALA A 76 -7.00 12.18 6.32
C ALA A 76 -7.88 11.12 7.03
N ASP A 77 -9.08 10.88 6.49
CA ASP A 77 -9.96 9.80 6.94
C ASP A 77 -9.63 8.53 6.14
N VAL A 78 -8.85 7.62 6.73
CA VAL A 78 -8.24 6.49 6.00
C VAL A 78 -8.93 5.18 6.33
N THR A 79 -9.38 4.46 5.29
CA THR A 79 -9.79 3.06 5.40
C THR A 79 -8.81 2.17 4.63
N VAL A 80 -8.27 1.16 5.30
CA VAL A 80 -7.32 0.22 4.69
C VAL A 80 -7.99 -1.12 4.44
N PHE A 81 -7.83 -1.62 3.22
CA PHE A 81 -8.24 -2.96 2.82
C PHE A 81 -7.02 -3.80 2.50
N LEU A 82 -7.01 -5.05 2.94
CA LEU A 82 -5.97 -6.02 2.63
C LEU A 82 -6.56 -7.17 1.80
N ILE A 83 -6.02 -7.43 0.61
CA ILE A 83 -6.40 -8.62 -0.17
C ILE A 83 -5.71 -9.85 0.41
N GLY A 84 -6.47 -10.65 1.16
CA GLY A 84 -5.97 -11.80 1.91
C GLY A 84 -6.04 -11.58 3.42
N LYS A 85 -5.22 -12.33 4.17
CA LYS A 85 -5.21 -12.28 5.64
C LYS A 85 -3.96 -11.61 6.17
N GLU A 86 -4.09 -10.89 7.27
CA GLU A 86 -2.99 -10.22 7.99
C GLU A 86 -1.88 -11.20 8.38
N LYS A 87 -2.26 -12.44 8.75
CA LYS A 87 -1.32 -13.50 9.12
C LYS A 87 -0.42 -13.96 7.96
N ASP A 88 -0.81 -13.66 6.72
CA ASP A 88 -0.05 -14.04 5.52
C ASP A 88 0.97 -12.95 5.14
N ILE A 89 1.04 -11.84 5.89
CA ILE A 89 1.97 -10.73 5.68
C ILE A 89 3.29 -11.01 6.40
N SER A 90 4.41 -10.73 5.73
CA SER A 90 5.77 -11.00 6.24
C SER A 90 6.75 -9.88 5.85
N GLY A 91 7.97 -9.94 6.37
CA GLY A 91 9.04 -8.98 6.05
C GLY A 91 8.70 -7.55 6.48
N ASP A 92 9.19 -6.57 5.73
CA ASP A 92 8.98 -5.15 6.02
C ASP A 92 7.49 -4.74 5.98
N ALA A 93 6.70 -5.40 5.10
CA ALA A 93 5.26 -5.18 5.04
C ALA A 93 4.59 -5.56 6.37
N ARG A 94 5.05 -6.62 7.04
CA ARG A 94 4.51 -7.03 8.35
C ARG A 94 4.82 -6.01 9.43
N ILE A 95 6.03 -5.44 9.42
CA ILE A 95 6.41 -4.41 10.39
C ILE A 95 5.50 -3.19 10.25
N ASN A 96 5.23 -2.73 9.01
CA ASN A 96 4.35 -1.60 8.78
C ASN A 96 2.88 -1.90 9.10
N LEU A 97 2.40 -3.11 8.79
CA LEU A 97 1.08 -3.59 9.22
C LEU A 97 0.93 -3.52 10.75
N GLU A 98 1.91 -4.02 11.50
CA GLU A 98 1.86 -4.02 12.96
C GLU A 98 1.88 -2.62 13.57
N ILE A 99 2.61 -1.68 12.96
CA ILE A 99 2.59 -0.29 13.42
C ILE A 99 1.22 0.34 13.15
N LEU A 100 0.62 0.08 11.98
CA LEU A 100 -0.71 0.58 11.64
C LEU A 100 -1.79 0.06 12.60
N LEU A 101 -1.75 -1.23 12.95
CA LEU A 101 -2.63 -1.82 13.96
C LEU A 101 -2.47 -1.15 15.34
N LYS A 102 -1.24 -0.76 15.72
CA LYS A 102 -0.95 -0.03 16.96
C LYS A 102 -1.35 1.46 16.91
N MET A 103 -1.74 1.96 15.74
CA MET A 103 -2.32 3.30 15.57
C MET A 103 -3.86 3.27 15.61
N ASP A 104 -4.45 2.20 16.17
CA ASP A 104 -5.90 1.98 16.27
C ASP A 104 -6.63 2.05 14.92
N THR A 105 -5.94 1.66 13.83
CA THR A 105 -6.54 1.58 12.50
C THR A 105 -7.13 0.20 12.27
N ASP A 106 -8.41 0.15 11.90
CA ASP A 106 -9.09 -1.08 11.49
C ASP A 106 -8.69 -1.46 10.05
N ILE A 107 -8.23 -2.70 9.87
CA ILE A 107 -7.79 -3.23 8.57
C ILE A 107 -8.80 -4.26 8.10
N LYS A 108 -9.40 -3.99 6.94
CA LYS A 108 -10.47 -4.82 6.39
C LYS A 108 -9.90 -5.90 5.47
N GLU A 109 -9.85 -7.13 5.95
CA GLU A 109 -9.43 -8.29 5.15
C GLU A 109 -10.46 -8.64 4.05
N ILE A 110 -10.02 -8.67 2.80
CA ILE A 110 -10.79 -9.14 1.64
C ILE A 110 -10.47 -10.62 1.42
N ILE A 111 -11.21 -11.48 2.14
CA ILE A 111 -11.07 -12.94 2.07
C ILE A 111 -12.25 -13.64 1.42
N ASN A 112 -13.30 -12.88 1.08
CA ASN A 112 -14.54 -13.36 0.48
C ASN A 112 -15.29 -12.22 -0.24
N LYS A 113 -16.50 -12.51 -0.73
CA LYS A 113 -17.36 -11.53 -1.43
C LYS A 113 -17.89 -10.41 -0.52
N ASP A 114 -18.01 -10.65 0.78
CA ASP A 114 -18.48 -9.61 1.71
C ASP A 114 -17.41 -8.52 1.86
N GLY A 115 -16.13 -8.91 1.93
CA GLY A 115 -15.00 -7.98 1.87
C GLY A 115 -15.00 -7.15 0.59
N LEU A 116 -15.27 -7.77 -0.57
CA LEU A 116 -15.40 -7.05 -1.85
C LEU A 116 -16.57 -6.06 -1.84
N SER A 117 -17.72 -6.43 -1.28
CA SER A 117 -18.89 -5.56 -1.16
C SER A 117 -18.59 -4.35 -0.26
N LEU A 118 -17.88 -4.56 0.85
CA LEU A 118 -17.42 -3.49 1.73
C LEU A 118 -16.43 -2.55 1.03
N LEU A 119 -15.50 -3.11 0.25
CA LEU A 119 -14.58 -2.32 -0.56
C LEU A 119 -15.35 -1.47 -1.58
N SER A 120 -16.23 -2.07 -2.38
CA SER A 120 -17.04 -1.35 -3.38
C SER A 120 -17.80 -0.17 -2.80
N LYS A 121 -18.44 -0.35 -1.63
CA LYS A 121 -19.11 0.75 -0.91
C LYS A 121 -18.14 1.85 -0.46
N SER A 122 -16.93 1.48 -0.05
CA SER A 122 -15.91 2.45 0.39
C SER A 122 -15.34 3.23 -0.79
N LEU A 123 -15.08 2.55 -1.92
CA LEU A 123 -14.61 3.17 -3.16
C LEU A 123 -15.59 4.21 -3.70
N ASN A 124 -16.90 3.92 -3.69
CA ASN A 124 -17.94 4.86 -4.13
C ASN A 124 -18.01 6.16 -3.30
N ASN A 125 -17.42 6.18 -2.11
CA ASN A 125 -17.41 7.32 -1.21
C ASN A 125 -16.02 7.91 -1.00
N ALA A 126 -15.00 7.40 -1.70
CA ALA A 126 -13.63 7.86 -1.55
C ALA A 126 -13.39 9.15 -2.35
N ASP A 127 -12.62 10.07 -1.77
CA ASP A 127 -12.08 11.20 -2.51
C ASP A 127 -10.86 10.78 -3.34
N ILE A 128 -10.04 9.86 -2.80
CA ILE A 128 -8.84 9.33 -3.44
C ILE A 128 -8.67 7.86 -3.07
N VAL A 129 -8.27 7.04 -4.05
CA VAL A 129 -7.94 5.62 -3.87
C VAL A 129 -6.46 5.41 -4.13
N VAL A 130 -5.80 4.66 -3.24
CA VAL A 130 -4.41 4.23 -3.38
C VAL A 130 -4.39 2.75 -3.74
N ASP A 131 -3.94 2.44 -4.95
CA ASP A 131 -3.65 1.07 -5.38
C ASP A 131 -2.25 0.66 -4.89
N ALA A 132 -2.24 -0.22 -3.89
CA ALA A 132 -1.06 -0.85 -3.34
C ALA A 132 -1.12 -2.39 -3.51
N ILE A 133 -1.80 -2.88 -4.56
CA ILE A 133 -2.06 -4.31 -4.75
C ILE A 133 -0.81 -5.05 -5.25
N PHE A 134 -0.25 -4.61 -6.38
CA PHE A 134 0.88 -5.28 -7.03
C PHE A 134 2.03 -4.33 -7.33
N GLY A 135 3.25 -4.80 -7.07
CA GLY A 135 4.49 -4.11 -7.47
C GLY A 135 5.22 -4.86 -8.58
N THR A 136 6.46 -4.44 -8.82
CA THR A 136 7.36 -5.00 -9.87
C THR A 136 7.64 -6.51 -9.73
N GLY A 137 7.34 -7.10 -8.56
CA GLY A 137 7.45 -8.53 -8.24
C GLY A 137 6.38 -9.43 -8.86
N PHE A 138 5.23 -8.88 -9.26
CA PHE A 138 4.10 -9.69 -9.70
C PHE A 138 4.38 -10.37 -11.06
N LYS A 139 3.97 -11.64 -11.18
CA LYS A 139 4.07 -12.44 -12.41
C LYS A 139 2.81 -13.29 -12.57
N GLY A 140 2.35 -13.44 -13.81
CA GLY A 140 1.21 -14.28 -14.17
C GLY A 140 -0.13 -13.54 -14.18
N ASP A 141 -1.22 -14.29 -14.28
CA ASP A 141 -2.56 -13.71 -14.37
C ASP A 141 -3.15 -13.40 -13.00
N ILE A 142 -3.92 -12.32 -12.92
CA ILE A 142 -4.71 -11.98 -11.75
C ILE A 142 -5.96 -12.88 -11.74
N LYS A 143 -6.22 -13.57 -10.62
CA LYS A 143 -7.33 -14.53 -10.50
C LYS A 143 -8.10 -14.35 -9.19
N GLY A 144 -9.32 -14.89 -9.15
CA GLY A 144 -10.14 -14.97 -7.95
C GLY A 144 -10.46 -13.61 -7.35
N LEU A 145 -10.44 -13.50 -6.02
CA LEU A 145 -10.79 -12.27 -5.29
C LEU A 145 -9.92 -11.08 -5.69
N THR A 146 -8.64 -11.29 -6.00
CA THR A 146 -7.76 -10.20 -6.40
C THR A 146 -8.17 -9.63 -7.77
N ALA A 147 -8.60 -10.46 -8.72
CA ALA A 147 -9.10 -9.97 -10.01
C ALA A 147 -10.38 -9.15 -9.82
N HIS A 148 -11.32 -9.69 -9.04
CA HIS A 148 -12.54 -8.97 -8.70
C HIS A 148 -12.29 -7.67 -7.93
N THR A 149 -11.18 -7.55 -7.19
CA THR A 149 -10.82 -6.31 -6.51
C THR A 149 -10.36 -5.24 -7.49
N VAL A 150 -9.61 -5.63 -8.53
CA VAL A 150 -9.11 -4.75 -9.58
C VAL A 150 -10.23 -4.29 -10.53
N ASP A 151 -11.26 -5.11 -10.72
CA ASP A 151 -12.41 -4.80 -11.59
C ASP A 151 -13.44 -3.84 -10.95
N LEU A 152 -13.30 -3.48 -9.67
CA LEU A 152 -14.19 -2.55 -8.96
C LEU A 152 -13.87 -1.09 -9.27
#